data_AF-A0A419JNX3-F1
#
_entry.id   AF-A0A419JNX3-F1
#
_cell.length_a   1.000
_cell.length_b   1.000
_cell.length_c   1.000
_cell.angle_alpha   90.00
_cell.angle_beta   90.00
_cell.angle_gamma   90.00
#
_symmetry.space_group_name_H-M   'P 1'
#
loop_
_entity.id
_entity.type
_entity.pdbx_description
1 polymer ?
#
loop_
_entity_poly.entity_id
_entity_poly.type
_entity_poly.pdbx_seq_one_letter_code
_entity_poly.pdbx_strand_id
1 'polypeptide(L)'
;MDRDRVVGVVEGDISVTKFKFRALTEDIGLNDYVEVEQDGESYVAIVTNLHRTPDSIICECNLIGLGPRKPFPIGATVYRVSEENLRKSLGLTADEKRGIYIGRLIGYGCKVYLPVKGMGRIFIVGKPGSGKSYTVGVIVEEFLK
;
A
#
# COMPACT_ATOMS: atom_id res chain seq x y z
N MET A 1 -10.03 -17.84 -9.17
CA MET A 1 -9.48 -17.46 -7.86
C MET A 1 -8.01 -17.81 -7.87
N ASP A 2 -7.16 -16.78 -7.81
CA ASP A 2 -5.72 -16.89 -7.99
C ASP A 2 -5.06 -17.35 -6.69
N ARG A 3 -4.91 -18.68 -6.53
CA ARG A 3 -4.32 -19.29 -5.32
C ARG A 3 -2.85 -18.90 -5.12
N ASP A 4 -2.18 -18.44 -6.17
CA ASP A 4 -0.76 -18.08 -6.14
C ASP A 4 -0.50 -16.74 -5.43
N ARG A 5 -1.56 -15.97 -5.13
CA ARG A 5 -1.45 -14.69 -4.41
C ARG A 5 -1.72 -14.78 -2.92
N VAL A 6 -2.07 -15.96 -2.39
CA VAL A 6 -2.38 -16.10 -0.95
C VAL A 6 -1.12 -15.91 -0.12
N VAL A 7 -1.16 -14.98 0.85
CA VAL A 7 -0.04 -14.72 1.77
C VAL A 7 -0.35 -15.07 3.21
N GLY A 8 -1.63 -15.22 3.57
CA GLY A 8 -1.99 -15.40 4.97
C GLY A 8 -3.47 -15.61 5.22
N VAL A 9 -3.80 -15.73 6.50
CA VAL A 9 -5.19 -15.77 6.99
C VAL A 9 -5.34 -14.82 8.17
N VAL A 10 -6.45 -14.08 8.20
CA VAL A 10 -6.78 -13.14 9.27
C VAL A 10 -6.94 -13.89 10.59
N GLU A 11 -6.27 -13.40 11.64
CA GLU A 11 -6.23 -14.03 12.95
C GLU A 11 -5.97 -12.97 14.04
N GLY A 12 -6.41 -13.22 15.27
CA GLY A 12 -6.17 -12.33 16.42
C GLY A 12 -7.10 -11.13 16.47
N ASP A 13 -6.60 -10.01 17.01
CA ASP A 13 -7.40 -8.78 17.21
C ASP A 13 -7.65 -8.06 15.89
N ILE A 14 -8.93 -7.83 15.58
CA ILE A 14 -9.39 -7.26 14.30
C ILE A 14 -10.35 -6.11 14.58
N SER A 15 -10.15 -5.00 13.87
CA SER A 15 -11.03 -3.83 13.85
C SER A 15 -11.30 -3.40 12.41
N VAL A 16 -12.06 -2.32 12.23
CA VAL A 16 -12.37 -1.77 10.91
C VAL A 16 -11.25 -0.91 10.32
N THR A 17 -10.15 -0.68 11.04
CA THR A 17 -8.99 0.08 10.54
C THR A 17 -7.68 -0.69 10.62
N LYS A 18 -7.64 -1.76 11.41
CA LYS A 18 -6.45 -2.60 11.64
C LYS A 18 -6.85 -4.05 11.79
N PHE A 19 -6.01 -4.94 11.33
CA PHE A 19 -6.16 -6.38 11.58
C PHE A 19 -4.79 -7.04 11.68
N LYS A 20 -4.77 -8.24 12.25
CA LYS A 20 -3.60 -9.11 12.20
C LYS A 20 -3.88 -10.30 11.29
N PHE A 21 -2.83 -10.82 10.69
CA PHE A 21 -2.92 -12.07 9.95
C PHE A 21 -1.69 -12.93 10.21
N ARG A 22 -1.92 -14.24 10.17
CA ARG A 22 -0.85 -15.23 10.20
C ARG A 22 -0.37 -15.50 8.78
N ALA A 23 0.91 -15.28 8.54
CA ALA A 23 1.51 -15.51 7.24
C ALA A 23 1.59 -17.01 6.94
N LEU A 24 1.30 -17.35 5.68
CA LEU A 24 1.45 -18.70 5.11
C LEU A 24 2.69 -18.79 4.19
N THR A 25 3.38 -17.67 4.00
CA THR A 25 4.62 -17.55 3.21
C THR A 25 5.66 -16.77 4.02
N GLU A 26 6.94 -17.02 3.75
CA GLU A 26 8.04 -16.21 4.30
C GLU A 26 8.30 -14.94 3.49
N ASP A 27 7.77 -14.87 2.26
CA ASP A 27 7.94 -13.73 1.36
C ASP A 27 6.87 -12.66 1.63
N ILE A 28 6.92 -12.12 2.85
CA ILE A 28 6.15 -10.97 3.33
C ILE A 28 7.00 -10.15 4.32
N GLY A 29 7.02 -8.84 4.14
CA GLY A 29 7.89 -7.94 4.88
C GLY A 29 7.19 -6.67 5.38
N LEU A 30 7.98 -5.86 6.08
CA LEU A 30 7.54 -4.55 6.55
C LEU A 30 7.29 -3.61 5.37
N ASN A 31 6.18 -2.87 5.44
CA ASN A 31 5.68 -1.97 4.39
C ASN A 31 5.13 -2.66 3.14
N ASP A 32 5.03 -3.98 3.12
CA ASP A 32 4.31 -4.66 2.06
C ASP A 32 2.82 -4.35 2.16
N TYR A 33 2.17 -4.28 1.00
CA TYR A 33 0.74 -4.12 0.86
C TYR A 33 0.08 -5.47 0.58
N VAL A 34 -1.01 -5.70 1.30
CA VAL A 34 -1.87 -6.88 1.17
C VAL A 34 -3.30 -6.44 0.89
N GLU A 35 -4.13 -7.35 0.42
CA GLU A 35 -5.55 -7.11 0.25
C GLU A 35 -6.41 -8.24 0.85
N VAL A 36 -7.59 -7.86 1.33
CA VAL A 36 -8.60 -8.76 1.88
C VAL A 36 -9.94 -8.39 1.25
N GLU A 37 -10.67 -9.40 0.77
CA GLU A 37 -12.00 -9.22 0.20
C GLU A 37 -13.08 -9.43 1.27
N GLN A 38 -14.07 -8.53 1.31
CA GLN A 38 -15.27 -8.69 2.13
C GLN A 38 -16.46 -8.02 1.43
N ASP A 39 -17.61 -8.71 1.42
CA ASP A 39 -18.86 -8.20 0.84
C ASP A 39 -18.75 -7.77 -0.64
N GLY A 40 -17.84 -8.40 -1.40
CA GLY A 40 -17.57 -8.08 -2.81
C GLY A 40 -16.64 -6.88 -3.04
N GLU A 41 -16.13 -6.28 -1.97
CA GLU A 41 -15.18 -5.17 -2.03
C GLU A 41 -13.78 -5.64 -1.60
N SER A 42 -12.75 -5.08 -2.24
CA SER A 42 -11.34 -5.32 -1.90
C SER A 42 -10.81 -4.19 -1.03
N TYR A 43 -10.19 -4.56 0.09
CA TYR A 43 -9.62 -3.65 1.05
C TYR A 43 -8.10 -3.83 1.11
N VAL A 44 -7.36 -2.76 0.84
CA VAL A 44 -5.88 -2.78 0.87
C VAL A 44 -5.39 -2.36 2.25
N ALA A 45 -4.35 -3.03 2.72
CA ALA A 45 -3.69 -2.75 3.98
C ALA A 45 -2.17 -2.73 3.80
N ILE A 46 -1.48 -1.94 4.61
CA ILE A 46 -0.02 -1.95 4.72
C ILE A 46 0.40 -2.71 5.97
N VAL A 47 1.40 -3.58 5.84
CA VAL A 47 2.03 -4.27 6.95
C VAL A 47 2.90 -3.29 7.71
N THR A 48 2.49 -2.94 8.93
CA THR A 48 3.18 -1.97 9.77
C THR A 48 4.08 -2.59 10.82
N ASN A 49 3.89 -3.87 11.10
CA ASN A 49 4.72 -4.62 12.04
C ASN A 49 4.65 -6.12 11.73
N LEU A 50 5.71 -6.86 12.03
CA LEU A 50 5.75 -8.31 11.93
C LEU A 50 6.54 -8.86 13.11
N HIS A 51 6.08 -9.96 13.68
CA HIS A 51 6.82 -10.70 14.69
C HIS A 51 6.74 -12.19 14.45
N ARG A 52 7.87 -12.88 14.65
CA ARG A 52 7.96 -14.32 14.51
C ARG A 52 7.52 -15.00 15.81
N THR A 53 6.59 -15.92 15.66
CA THR A 53 6.14 -16.86 16.70
C THR A 53 6.76 -18.24 16.42
N PRO A 54 6.69 -19.21 17.35
CA PRO A 54 7.20 -20.56 17.11
C PRO A 54 6.59 -21.23 15.85
N ASP A 55 5.33 -20.94 15.55
CA ASP A 55 4.58 -21.63 14.50
C ASP A 55 4.47 -20.84 13.19
N SER A 56 4.67 -19.51 13.23
CA SER A 56 4.42 -18.63 12.06
C SER A 56 4.94 -17.20 12.24
N ILE A 57 4.80 -16.37 11.20
CA ILE A 57 4.94 -14.91 11.31
C ILE A 57 3.55 -14.30 11.47
N ILE A 58 3.37 -13.46 12.48
CA ILE A 58 2.15 -12.67 12.66
C ILE A 58 2.44 -11.25 12.18
N CYS A 59 1.60 -10.79 11.24
CA CYS A 59 1.69 -9.47 10.63
C CYS A 59 0.59 -8.58 11.21
N GLU A 60 0.93 -7.35 11.57
CA GLU A 60 -0.03 -6.30 11.93
C GLU A 60 -0.19 -5.34 10.76
N CYS A 61 -1.43 -5.07 10.39
CA CYS A 61 -1.77 -4.29 9.22
C CYS A 61 -2.68 -3.11 9.55
N ASN A 62 -2.44 -1.99 8.87
CA ASN A 62 -3.35 -0.85 8.87
C ASN A 62 -4.03 -0.75 7.50
N LEU A 63 -5.35 -0.60 7.49
CA LEU A 63 -6.12 -0.40 6.27
C LEU A 63 -5.83 0.97 5.66
N ILE A 64 -5.72 0.99 4.33
CA ILE A 64 -5.53 2.20 3.54
C ILE A 64 -6.89 2.69 3.06
N GLY A 65 -7.20 3.94 3.38
CA GLY A 65 -8.49 4.56 3.03
C GLY A 65 -9.61 4.15 4.00
N LEU A 66 -10.82 4.01 3.47
CA LEU A 66 -11.99 3.61 4.25
C LEU A 66 -12.00 2.08 4.41
N GLY A 67 -11.92 1.61 5.65
CA GLY A 67 -12.05 0.20 5.96
C GLY A 67 -13.49 -0.33 5.85
N PRO A 68 -13.69 -1.63 6.06
CA PRO A 68 -15.01 -2.24 5.97
C PRO A 68 -15.93 -1.74 7.08
N ARG A 69 -17.25 -1.88 6.89
CA ARG A 69 -18.23 -1.53 7.93
C ARG A 69 -18.16 -2.43 9.17
N LYS A 70 -17.67 -3.66 9.00
CA LYS A 70 -17.50 -4.66 10.04
C LYS A 70 -16.09 -5.24 9.97
N PRO A 71 -15.46 -5.59 11.11
CA PRO A 71 -14.19 -6.29 11.14
C PRO A 71 -14.20 -7.53 10.23
N PHE A 72 -13.04 -7.83 9.63
CA PHE A 72 -12.88 -9.04 8.83
C PHE A 72 -13.16 -10.30 9.66
N PRO A 73 -13.77 -11.35 9.07
CA PRO A 73 -13.95 -12.60 9.78
C PRO A 73 -12.59 -13.27 10.03
N ILE A 74 -12.45 -13.93 11.17
CA ILE A 74 -11.29 -14.78 11.46
C ILE A 74 -11.23 -15.88 10.39
N GLY A 75 -10.04 -16.14 9.87
CA GLY A 75 -9.81 -17.08 8.78
C GLY A 75 -10.03 -16.49 7.38
N ALA A 76 -10.42 -15.22 7.26
CA ALA A 76 -10.47 -14.55 5.95
C ALA A 76 -9.10 -14.66 5.27
N THR A 77 -9.10 -14.95 3.96
CA THR A 77 -7.86 -15.09 3.20
C THR A 77 -7.25 -13.72 2.93
N VAL A 78 -5.95 -13.62 3.14
CA VAL A 78 -5.16 -12.42 2.83
C VAL A 78 -4.34 -12.71 1.57
N TYR A 79 -4.40 -11.78 0.62
CA TYR A 79 -3.73 -11.89 -0.66
C TYR A 79 -2.64 -10.82 -0.80
N ARG A 80 -1.62 -11.08 -1.63
CA ARG A 80 -0.78 -10.01 -2.17
C ARG A 80 -1.66 -9.00 -2.86
N VAL A 81 -1.42 -7.71 -2.65
CA VAL A 81 -2.20 -6.67 -3.32
C VAL A 81 -2.03 -6.74 -4.84
N SER A 82 -3.09 -6.49 -5.59
CA SER A 82 -2.99 -6.28 -7.05
C SER A 82 -2.51 -4.86 -7.34
N GLU A 83 -1.81 -4.64 -8.45
CA GLU A 83 -1.41 -3.29 -8.84
C GLU A 83 -2.63 -2.36 -9.00
N GLU A 84 -3.73 -2.88 -9.55
CA GLU A 84 -4.98 -2.13 -9.71
C GLU A 84 -5.56 -1.66 -8.37
N ASN A 85 -5.75 -2.58 -7.42
CA ASN A 85 -6.30 -2.23 -6.10
C ASN A 85 -5.35 -1.32 -5.32
N LEU A 86 -4.03 -1.56 -5.40
CA LEU A 86 -3.03 -0.73 -4.75
C LEU A 86 -3.08 0.71 -5.24
N ARG A 87 -3.12 0.90 -6.57
CA ARG A 87 -3.23 2.23 -7.18
C ARG A 87 -4.53 2.92 -6.79
N LYS A 88 -5.65 2.20 -6.85
CA LYS A 88 -6.97 2.71 -6.47
C LYS A 88 -6.98 3.16 -5.00
N SER A 89 -6.49 2.33 -4.09
CA SER A 89 -6.50 2.59 -2.65
C SER A 89 -5.58 3.75 -2.24
N LEU A 90 -4.41 3.87 -2.89
CA LEU A 90 -3.48 4.99 -2.68
C LEU A 90 -3.89 6.28 -3.41
N GLY A 91 -4.98 6.27 -4.17
CA GLY A 91 -5.44 7.44 -4.94
C GLY A 91 -4.54 7.80 -6.13
N LEU A 92 -3.74 6.86 -6.63
CA LEU A 92 -2.81 7.04 -7.74
C LEU A 92 -3.53 7.01 -9.11
N THR A 93 -4.35 8.03 -9.32
CA THR A 93 -5.27 8.15 -10.47
C THR A 93 -4.67 8.88 -11.67
N ALA A 94 -3.57 9.62 -11.48
CA ALA A 94 -2.93 10.35 -12.56
C ALA A 94 -2.15 9.39 -13.48
N ASP A 95 -2.14 9.74 -14.76
CA ASP A 95 -1.34 9.10 -15.80
C ASP A 95 -0.21 10.03 -16.25
N GLU A 96 0.68 9.51 -17.10
CA GLU A 96 1.83 10.25 -17.64
C GLU A 96 1.44 11.54 -18.39
N LYS A 97 0.24 11.60 -18.98
CA LYS A 97 -0.21 12.79 -19.73
C LYS A 97 -0.72 13.90 -18.81
N ARG A 98 -1.10 13.57 -17.58
CA ARG A 98 -1.83 14.47 -16.67
C ARG A 98 -1.15 14.61 -15.30
N GLY A 99 0.03 14.03 -15.13
CA GLY A 99 0.73 14.02 -13.85
C GLY A 99 2.24 14.07 -13.99
N ILE A 100 2.87 14.53 -12.91
CA ILE A 100 4.32 14.61 -12.74
C ILE A 100 4.82 13.27 -12.23
N TYR A 101 5.73 12.63 -12.96
CA TYR A 101 6.36 11.41 -12.48
C TYR A 101 7.30 11.70 -11.31
N ILE A 102 7.04 11.11 -10.15
CA ILE A 102 7.88 11.31 -8.95
C ILE A 102 8.69 10.08 -8.55
N GLY A 103 8.51 8.96 -9.25
CA GLY A 103 9.23 7.72 -8.98
C GLY A 103 8.34 6.48 -8.98
N ARG A 104 8.85 5.40 -8.38
CA ARG A 104 8.13 4.13 -8.23
C ARG A 104 7.81 3.88 -6.77
N LEU A 105 6.70 3.18 -6.53
CA LEU A 105 6.38 2.68 -5.20
C LEU A 105 7.39 1.60 -4.81
N ILE A 106 8.05 1.76 -3.67
CA ILE A 106 9.12 0.85 -3.21
C ILE A 106 8.55 -0.57 -3.09
N GLY A 107 9.24 -1.55 -3.68
CA GLY A 107 8.79 -2.96 -3.69
C GLY A 107 7.77 -3.28 -4.79
N TYR A 108 7.31 -2.29 -5.55
CA TYR A 108 6.30 -2.47 -6.59
C TYR A 108 6.76 -1.89 -7.94
N GLY A 109 6.31 -2.50 -9.03
CA GLY A 109 6.54 -1.96 -10.38
C GLY A 109 5.77 -0.66 -10.68
N CYS A 110 4.87 -0.27 -9.78
CA CYS A 110 3.94 0.83 -9.95
C CYS A 110 4.64 2.20 -10.02
N LYS A 111 4.52 2.87 -11.17
CA LYS A 111 4.92 4.27 -11.33
C LYS A 111 3.94 5.21 -10.64
N VAL A 112 4.46 6.23 -9.95
CA VAL A 112 3.69 7.22 -9.22
C VAL A 112 3.71 8.55 -9.97
N TYR A 113 2.52 9.03 -10.32
CA TYR A 113 2.31 10.32 -10.96
C TYR A 113 1.47 11.21 -10.03
N LEU A 114 1.94 12.44 -9.78
CA LEU A 114 1.16 13.43 -9.03
C LEU A 114 0.29 14.24 -10.01
N PRO A 115 -1.03 14.36 -9.79
CA PRO A 115 -1.90 15.10 -10.71
C PRO A 115 -1.55 16.59 -10.73
N VAL A 116 -1.28 17.15 -11.91
CA VAL A 116 -0.99 18.59 -12.06
C VAL A 116 -2.24 19.43 -11.87
N LYS A 117 -3.39 18.92 -12.33
CA LYS A 117 -4.67 19.61 -12.21
C LYS A 117 -5.06 19.79 -10.75
N GLY A 118 -5.22 21.05 -10.32
CA GLY A 118 -5.55 21.38 -8.93
C GLY A 118 -4.36 21.33 -7.98
N MET A 119 -3.15 21.16 -8.49
CA MET A 119 -1.93 21.22 -7.68
C MET A 119 -1.69 22.65 -7.21
N GLY A 120 -1.70 22.83 -5.88
CA GLY A 120 -1.42 24.10 -5.22
C GLY A 120 0.06 24.25 -4.86
N ARG A 121 0.32 24.89 -3.72
CA ARG A 121 1.67 25.01 -3.17
C ARG A 121 2.18 23.65 -2.71
N ILE A 122 3.42 23.32 -3.10
CA ILE A 122 4.09 22.06 -2.70
C ILE A 122 5.15 22.40 -1.65
N PHE A 123 5.11 21.68 -0.52
CA PHE A 123 6.12 21.77 0.53
C PHE A 123 6.93 20.47 0.55
N ILE A 124 8.25 20.56 0.31
CA ILE A 124 9.16 19.41 0.32
C ILE A 124 10.04 19.51 1.56
N VAL A 125 9.88 18.56 2.48
CA VAL A 125 10.52 18.56 3.81
C VAL A 125 11.26 17.25 4.07
N GLY A 126 12.30 17.30 4.89
CA GLY A 126 13.14 16.15 5.20
C GLY A 126 14.49 16.54 5.81
N LYS A 127 15.17 15.59 6.46
CA LYS A 127 16.50 15.79 7.08
C LYS A 127 17.57 16.17 6.04
N PRO A 128 18.71 16.77 6.43
CA PRO A 128 19.84 16.96 5.51
C PRO A 128 20.22 15.66 4.82
N GLY A 129 20.51 15.71 3.51
CA GLY A 129 20.82 14.52 2.71
C GLY A 129 19.62 13.66 2.27
N SER A 130 18.38 13.97 2.68
CA SER A 130 17.20 13.15 2.32
C SER A 130 16.68 13.32 0.89
N GLY A 131 17.42 14.01 0.02
CA GLY A 131 17.03 14.20 -1.38
C GLY A 131 16.05 15.35 -1.68
N LYS A 132 15.81 16.30 -0.76
CA LYS A 132 14.89 17.43 -1.00
C LYS A 132 15.17 18.19 -2.31
N SER A 133 16.41 18.63 -2.53
CA SER A 133 16.80 19.36 -3.74
C SER A 133 16.72 18.49 -5.00
N TYR A 134 16.98 17.18 -4.86
CA TYR A 134 16.80 16.22 -5.94
C TYR A 134 15.32 16.10 -6.34
N THR A 135 14.42 15.97 -5.37
CA THR A 135 12.97 15.93 -5.62
C THR A 135 12.47 17.20 -6.31
N VAL A 136 12.98 18.38 -5.92
CA VAL A 136 12.67 19.64 -6.61
C VAL A 136 13.14 19.58 -8.07
N GLY A 137 14.37 19.13 -8.33
CA GLY A 137 14.92 18.99 -9.68
C GLY A 137 14.04 18.11 -10.56
N VAL A 138 13.67 16.91 -10.06
CA VAL A 138 12.77 15.98 -10.75
C VAL A 138 11.42 16.64 -11.07
N ILE A 139 10.80 17.32 -10.10
CA ILE A 139 9.52 17.99 -10.32
C ILE A 139 9.65 19.08 -11.40
N VAL A 140 10.71 19.89 -11.36
CA VAL A 140 10.95 20.94 -12.37
C VAL A 140 11.17 20.34 -13.75
N GLU A 141 11.97 19.28 -13.87
CA GLU A 141 12.20 18.58 -15.14
C GLU A 141 10.91 18.03 -15.74
N GLU A 142 10.05 17.42 -14.92
CA GLU A 142 8.76 16.90 -15.37
C GLU A 142 7.76 18.01 -15.76
N PHE A 143 7.81 19.17 -15.12
CA PHE A 143 6.99 20.33 -15.50
C PHE A 143 7.41 20.96 -16.84
N LEU A 144 8.66 20.80 -17.25
CA LEU A 144 9.20 21.34 -18.50
C LEU A 144 8.96 20.42 -19.71
N LYS A 145 8.51 19.18 -19.49
CA LYS A 145 8.12 18.24 -20.54
C LYS A 145 6.77 18.58 -21.14
#